data_AF-A0A4W2CCX4-F1
#
_entry.id   AF-A0A4W2CCX4-F1
#
_cell.length_a   1.000
_cell.length_b   1.000
_cell.length_c   1.000
_cell.angle_alpha   90.00
_cell.angle_beta   90.00
_cell.angle_gamma   90.00
#
_symmetry.space_group_name_H-M   'P 1'
#
loop_
_entity.id
_entity.type
_entity.pdbx_description
1 polymer ?
#
loop_
_entity_poly.entity_id
_entity_poly.type
_entity_poly.pdbx_seq_one_letter_code
_entity_poly.pdbx_strand_id
1 'polypeptide(L)'
;MAAPPGEYFSVGSQVSCRTCQEQRLQGEVVAFDYQSKMLALKCPSSSGKPNHADILLINLQYVSEVEIINDRTETPPPLASLNVSKLASKARTEKEEKLSQAYAISAGVSLEGQQLFQTIHKTIKDCKWQEKNIVVMEEVVITPPYQVENCKGKEGSALSHVRKIVEKHFRDVESQKILQRSQAQQPQKEAALSS
;
A
#
# COMPACT_ATOMS: atom_id res chain seq x y z
N MET A 1 -33.52 -0.21 15.42
CA MET A 1 -33.84 -0.33 16.86
C MET A 1 -32.88 0.56 17.61
N ALA A 2 -33.30 1.20 18.70
CA ALA A 2 -32.40 1.94 19.58
C ALA A 2 -31.29 1.00 20.09
N ALA A 3 -30.12 1.57 20.36
CA ALA A 3 -29.01 0.91 21.03
C ALA A 3 -29.52 0.01 22.19
N PRO A 4 -29.18 -1.30 22.22
CA PRO A 4 -29.47 -2.17 23.36
C PRO A 4 -29.01 -1.56 24.68
N PRO A 5 -29.61 -1.94 25.82
CA PRO A 5 -29.18 -1.45 27.13
C PRO A 5 -27.69 -1.76 27.36
N GLY A 6 -26.85 -0.73 27.41
CA GLY A 6 -25.39 -0.85 27.53
C GLY A 6 -24.60 -0.50 26.27
N GLU A 7 -25.26 -0.29 25.13
CA GLU A 7 -24.63 0.25 23.92
C GLU A 7 -24.65 1.80 23.95
N TYR A 8 -23.50 2.43 23.71
CA TYR A 8 -23.37 3.89 23.75
C TYR A 8 -23.73 4.56 22.41
N PHE A 9 -23.61 3.85 21.29
CA PHE A 9 -23.77 4.42 19.95
C PHE A 9 -24.42 3.42 18.98
N SER A 10 -25.49 3.83 18.29
CA SER A 10 -26.06 3.06 17.19
C SER A 10 -25.21 3.24 15.92
N VAL A 11 -24.79 2.14 15.27
CA VAL A 11 -24.06 2.19 13.99
C VAL A 11 -24.88 2.95 12.95
N GLY A 12 -24.23 3.89 12.26
CA GLY A 12 -24.83 4.80 11.29
C GLY A 12 -25.39 6.10 11.88
N SER A 13 -25.34 6.28 13.19
CA SER A 13 -25.68 7.57 13.84
C SER A 13 -24.64 8.63 13.53
N GLN A 14 -25.05 9.89 13.48
CA GLN A 14 -24.11 11.02 13.45
C GLN A 14 -23.82 11.46 14.88
N VAL A 15 -22.53 11.56 15.20
CA VAL A 15 -22.07 11.99 16.53
C VAL A 15 -21.02 13.09 16.42
N SER A 16 -20.98 13.95 17.44
CA SER A 16 -19.94 14.94 17.67
C SER A 16 -19.14 14.53 18.90
N CYS A 17 -17.82 14.43 18.77
CA CYS A 17 -16.91 14.19 19.88
C CYS A 17 -16.08 15.45 20.11
N ARG A 18 -16.05 15.95 21.35
CA ARG A 18 -15.15 17.00 21.78
C ARG A 18 -13.94 16.36 22.45
N THR A 19 -12.76 16.57 21.88
CA THR A 19 -11.52 16.09 22.49
C THR A 19 -11.14 16.92 23.72
N CYS A 20 -10.23 16.42 24.55
CA CYS A 20 -9.67 17.17 25.68
C CYS A 20 -8.89 18.45 25.27
N GLN A 21 -8.63 18.64 23.97
CA GLN A 21 -8.03 19.85 23.40
C GLN A 21 -9.08 20.79 22.79
N GLU A 22 -10.36 20.61 23.12
CA GLU A 22 -11.51 21.38 22.59
C GLU A 22 -11.71 21.26 21.07
N GLN A 23 -11.01 20.35 20.38
CA GLN A 23 -11.27 20.04 18.98
C GLN A 23 -12.56 19.21 18.86
N ARG A 24 -13.46 19.60 17.96
CA ARG A 24 -14.66 18.82 17.60
C ARG A 24 -14.42 17.93 16.39
N LEU A 25 -14.75 16.66 16.54
CA LEU A 25 -14.70 15.63 15.50
C LEU A 25 -16.11 15.11 15.27
N GLN A 26 -16.61 15.21 14.04
CA GLN A 26 -17.96 14.80 13.70
C GLN A 26 -17.94 13.74 12.59
N GLY A 27 -18.77 12.70 12.73
CA GLY A 27 -18.91 11.70 11.69
C GLY A 27 -19.98 10.65 11.99
N GLU A 28 -20.16 9.78 11.01
CA GLU A 28 -21.07 8.63 11.08
C GLU A 28 -20.38 7.50 11.86
N VAL A 29 -21.05 6.94 12.87
CA VAL A 29 -20.55 5.81 13.65
C VAL A 29 -20.45 4.57 12.77
N VAL A 30 -19.25 4.05 12.58
CA VAL A 30 -19.01 2.82 11.80
C VAL A 30 -18.95 1.61 12.72
N ALA A 31 -18.24 1.75 13.84
CA ALA A 31 -18.04 0.69 14.81
C ALA A 31 -17.67 1.29 16.17
N PHE A 32 -17.90 0.51 17.23
CA PHE A 32 -17.45 0.83 18.57
C PHE A 32 -16.90 -0.43 19.22
N ASP A 33 -15.68 -0.36 19.75
CA ASP A 33 -15.12 -1.40 20.60
C ASP A 33 -15.31 -1.04 22.07
N TYR A 34 -16.12 -1.83 22.76
CA TYR A 34 -16.48 -1.61 24.17
C TYR A 34 -15.30 -1.73 25.11
N GLN A 35 -14.40 -2.68 24.85
CA GLN A 35 -13.31 -3.00 25.78
C GLN A 35 -12.25 -1.88 25.78
N SER A 36 -11.80 -1.45 24.60
CA SER A 36 -10.83 -0.37 24.47
C SER A 36 -11.45 1.03 24.44
N LYS A 37 -12.79 1.13 24.44
CA LYS A 37 -13.54 2.39 24.29
C LYS A 37 -13.13 3.16 23.04
N MET A 38 -12.92 2.44 21.94
CA MET A 38 -12.53 3.01 20.66
C MET A 38 -13.76 3.19 19.76
N LEU A 39 -13.99 4.42 19.33
CA LEU A 39 -15.06 4.79 18.41
C LEU A 39 -14.50 5.02 17.01
N ALA A 40 -15.03 4.31 16.01
CA ALA A 40 -14.68 4.52 14.61
C ALA A 40 -15.73 5.42 13.95
N LEU A 41 -15.32 6.61 13.50
CA LEU A 41 -16.17 7.55 12.77
C LEU A 41 -15.77 7.60 11.29
N LYS A 42 -16.77 7.63 10.42
CA LYS A 42 -16.62 7.96 9.01
C LYS A 42 -16.93 9.42 8.78
N CYS A 43 -15.93 10.15 8.31
CA CYS A 43 -15.99 11.58 8.03
C CYS A 43 -15.91 11.83 6.51
N PRO A 44 -16.36 13.01 6.04
CA PRO A 44 -16.09 13.46 4.67
C PRO A 44 -14.59 13.38 4.34
N SER A 45 -14.27 13.00 3.11
CA SER A 45 -12.90 12.85 2.62
C SER A 45 -12.15 14.19 2.63
N SER A 46 -11.03 14.26 3.35
CA SER A 46 -10.09 15.39 3.29
C SER A 46 -9.38 15.51 1.94
N SER A 47 -9.32 14.43 1.15
CA SER A 47 -8.68 14.41 -0.17
C SER A 47 -9.53 15.00 -1.30
N GLY A 48 -10.80 15.32 -1.05
CA GLY A 48 -11.74 15.82 -2.06
C GLY A 48 -12.17 14.79 -3.12
N LYS A 49 -11.61 13.58 -3.11
CA LYS A 49 -11.94 12.54 -4.07
C LYS A 49 -13.36 12.00 -3.81
N PRO A 50 -14.20 11.89 -4.86
CA PRO A 50 -15.49 11.21 -4.72
C PRO A 50 -15.26 9.74 -4.32
N ASN A 51 -16.20 9.20 -3.54
CA ASN A 51 -16.17 7.82 -3.02
C ASN A 51 -15.03 7.48 -2.03
N HIS A 52 -14.30 8.48 -1.54
CA HIS A 52 -13.39 8.32 -0.41
C HIS A 52 -14.05 8.83 0.86
N ALA A 53 -13.63 8.33 2.01
CA ALA A 53 -14.04 8.83 3.31
C ALA A 53 -12.85 8.68 4.27
N ASP A 54 -12.77 9.58 5.23
CA ASP A 54 -11.77 9.51 6.27
C ASP A 54 -12.34 8.68 7.42
N ILE A 55 -11.58 7.69 7.90
CA ILE A 55 -11.97 6.88 9.05
C ILE A 55 -11.13 7.32 10.25
N LEU A 56 -11.79 7.92 11.24
CA LEU A 56 -11.16 8.35 12.49
C LEU A 56 -11.38 7.29 13.55
N LEU A 57 -10.30 6.85 14.19
CA LEU A 57 -10.35 5.98 15.37
C LEU A 57 -10.11 6.84 16.61
N ILE A 58 -11.15 7.03 17.40
CA ILE A 58 -11.18 7.93 18.55
C ILE A 58 -11.16 7.11 19.83
N ASN A 59 -10.12 7.27 20.64
CA ASN A 59 -10.13 6.76 22.01
C ASN A 59 -10.98 7.68 22.88
N LEU A 60 -12.12 7.19 23.35
CA LEU A 60 -13.06 7.97 24.14
C LEU A 60 -12.51 8.37 25.52
N GLN A 61 -11.39 7.80 25.99
CA GLN A 61 -10.70 8.27 27.20
C GLN A 61 -10.16 9.70 27.05
N TYR A 62 -9.90 10.15 25.81
CA TYR A 62 -9.41 11.51 25.52
C TYR A 62 -10.50 12.42 24.96
N VAL A 63 -11.76 12.03 25.13
CA VAL A 63 -12.94 12.78 24.71
C VAL A 63 -13.62 13.32 25.95
N SER A 64 -13.75 14.63 26.04
CA SER A 64 -14.41 15.32 27.15
C SER A 64 -15.93 15.23 27.05
N GLU A 65 -16.47 15.14 25.84
CA GLU A 65 -17.91 15.13 25.60
C GLU A 65 -18.26 14.39 24.29
N VAL A 66 -19.36 13.63 24.30
CA VAL A 66 -19.94 13.04 23.09
C VAL A 66 -21.40 13.42 23.00
N GLU A 67 -21.80 13.96 21.86
CA GLU A 67 -23.19 14.34 21.54
C GLU A 67 -23.68 13.51 20.35
N ILE A 68 -24.88 12.94 20.45
CA ILE A 68 -25.56 12.30 19.32
C ILE A 68 -26.33 13.39 18.57
N ILE A 69 -25.91 13.68 17.33
CA ILE A 69 -26.52 14.69 16.46
C ILE A 69 -27.74 14.13 15.76
N ASN A 70 -27.62 12.90 15.26
CA ASN A 70 -28.72 12.17 14.64
C ASN A 70 -28.60 10.69 15.00
N ASP A 71 -29.58 10.17 15.73
CA ASP A 71 -29.63 8.76 16.09
C ASP A 71 -30.25 7.97 14.94
N ARG A 72 -29.51 6.99 14.42
CA ARG A 72 -30.02 6.15 13.35
C ARG A 72 -30.84 5.02 13.93
N THR A 73 -32.14 5.03 13.64
CA THR A 73 -33.09 4.01 14.12
C THR A 73 -33.28 2.84 13.16
N GLU A 74 -32.86 3.00 11.90
CA GLU A 74 -32.93 1.98 10.85
C GLU A 74 -31.77 0.99 10.94
N THR A 75 -32.03 -0.27 10.55
CA THR A 75 -30.98 -1.28 10.44
C THR A 75 -29.99 -0.88 9.34
N PRO A 76 -28.67 -0.82 9.62
CA PRO A 76 -27.67 -0.56 8.61
C PRO A 76 -27.74 -1.59 7.47
N PRO A 77 -27.35 -1.21 6.23
CA PRO A 77 -27.27 -2.17 5.15
C PRO A 77 -26.31 -3.32 5.52
N PRO A 78 -26.58 -4.55 5.05
CA PRO A 78 -25.69 -5.67 5.31
C PRO A 78 -24.29 -5.37 4.75
N LEU A 79 -23.27 -5.82 5.48
CA LEU A 79 -21.89 -5.70 5.03
C LEU A 79 -21.71 -6.46 3.71
N ALA A 80 -20.88 -5.90 2.82
CA ALA A 80 -20.52 -6.57 1.59
C ALA A 80 -19.81 -7.90 1.89
N SER A 81 -20.19 -8.96 1.20
CA SER A 81 -19.54 -10.26 1.31
C SER A 81 -18.09 -10.17 0.85
N LEU A 82 -17.15 -10.63 1.67
CA LEU A 82 -15.74 -10.70 1.30
C LEU A 82 -15.46 -11.97 0.49
N ASN A 83 -14.65 -11.84 -0.57
CA ASN A 83 -14.12 -13.00 -1.28
C ASN A 83 -12.90 -13.55 -0.53
N VAL A 84 -13.15 -14.47 0.40
CA VAL A 84 -12.12 -15.07 1.27
C VAL A 84 -11.03 -15.76 0.46
N SER A 85 -11.38 -16.43 -0.63
CA SER A 85 -10.43 -17.10 -1.51
C SER A 85 -9.45 -16.13 -2.17
N LYS A 86 -9.95 -14.97 -2.64
CA LYS A 86 -9.12 -13.91 -3.21
C LYS A 86 -8.20 -13.28 -2.16
N LEU A 87 -8.71 -13.07 -0.94
CA LEU A 87 -7.91 -12.57 0.18
C LEU A 87 -6.80 -13.54 0.57
N ALA A 88 -7.10 -14.83 0.67
CA ALA A 88 -6.12 -15.87 0.99
C ALA A 88 -5.06 -16.03 -0.12
N SER A 89 -5.46 -15.90 -1.38
CA SER A 89 -4.51 -15.86 -2.52
C SER A 89 -3.57 -14.66 -2.39
N LYS A 90 -4.11 -13.46 -2.18
CA LYS A 90 -3.31 -12.24 -2.00
C LYS A 90 -2.33 -12.37 -0.82
N ALA A 91 -2.80 -12.88 0.32
CA ALA A 91 -1.95 -13.08 1.49
C ALA A 91 -0.80 -14.05 1.23
N ARG A 92 -1.03 -15.13 0.47
CA ARG A 92 0.04 -16.06 0.06
C ARG A 92 1.05 -15.40 -0.87
N THR A 93 0.59 -14.70 -1.91
CA THR A 93 1.48 -13.99 -2.85
C THR A 93 2.35 -12.96 -2.14
N GLU A 94 1.76 -12.12 -1.28
CA GLU A 94 2.52 -11.10 -0.51
C GLU A 94 3.56 -11.75 0.43
N LYS A 95 3.22 -12.89 1.04
CA LYS A 95 4.16 -13.66 1.87
C LYS A 95 5.33 -14.18 1.04
N GLU A 96 5.04 -14.82 -0.10
CA GLU A 96 6.06 -15.36 -1.00
C GLU A 96 6.98 -14.26 -1.55
N GLU A 97 6.42 -13.11 -1.95
CA GLU A 97 7.19 -11.95 -2.41
C GLU A 97 8.13 -11.41 -1.32
N LYS A 98 7.65 -11.28 -0.07
CA LYS A 98 8.49 -10.84 1.06
C LYS A 98 9.57 -11.86 1.41
N LEU A 99 9.26 -13.16 1.38
CA LEU A 99 10.25 -14.21 1.62
C LEU A 99 11.34 -14.20 0.54
N SER A 100 10.96 -14.02 -0.72
CA SER A 100 11.91 -13.87 -1.85
C SER A 100 12.82 -12.66 -1.68
N GLN A 101 12.28 -11.51 -1.26
CA GLN A 101 13.08 -10.31 -0.96
C GLN A 101 14.05 -10.54 0.22
N ALA A 102 13.57 -11.13 1.31
CA ALA A 102 14.41 -11.44 2.47
C ALA A 102 15.54 -12.42 2.12
N TYR A 103 15.24 -13.43 1.30
CA TYR A 103 16.24 -14.34 0.76
C TYR A 103 17.33 -13.57 0.00
N ALA A 104 16.97 -12.71 -0.95
CA ALA A 104 17.93 -11.97 -1.77
C ALA A 104 18.87 -11.09 -0.91
N ILE A 105 18.31 -10.44 0.12
CA ILE A 105 19.08 -9.67 1.10
C ILE A 105 20.07 -10.58 1.84
N SER A 106 19.58 -11.71 2.37
CA SER A 106 20.41 -12.65 3.13
C SER A 106 21.52 -13.29 2.28
N ALA A 107 21.27 -13.51 0.99
CA ALA A 107 22.23 -14.03 0.03
C ALA A 107 23.27 -12.98 -0.40
N GLY A 108 23.12 -11.71 0.00
CA GLY A 108 24.02 -10.62 -0.37
C GLY A 108 23.91 -10.23 -1.85
N VAL A 109 22.70 -10.26 -2.40
CA VAL A 109 22.40 -9.76 -3.75
C VAL A 109 22.44 -8.23 -3.77
N SER A 110 23.04 -7.64 -4.80
CA SER A 110 23.10 -6.17 -4.94
C SER A 110 21.71 -5.54 -5.07
N LEU A 111 21.57 -4.27 -4.69
CA LEU A 111 20.31 -3.54 -4.82
C LEU A 111 19.81 -3.53 -6.28
N GLU A 112 20.73 -3.42 -7.24
CA GLU A 112 20.45 -3.48 -8.68
C GLU A 112 19.86 -4.84 -9.07
N GLY A 113 20.44 -5.95 -8.61
CA GLY A 113 19.90 -7.28 -8.84
C GLY A 113 18.50 -7.45 -8.24
N GLN A 114 18.29 -6.96 -7.01
CA GLN A 114 16.98 -6.99 -6.35
C GLN A 114 15.93 -6.19 -7.14
N GLN A 115 16.28 -4.99 -7.62
CA GLN A 115 15.41 -4.16 -8.44
C GLN A 115 15.08 -4.81 -9.79
N LEU A 116 16.08 -5.40 -10.46
CA LEU A 116 15.87 -6.11 -11.71
C LEU A 116 14.93 -7.31 -11.52
N PHE A 117 15.12 -8.11 -10.47
CA PHE A 117 14.23 -9.22 -10.15
C PHE A 117 12.79 -8.75 -9.98
N GLN A 118 12.55 -7.64 -9.27
CA GLN A 118 11.21 -7.09 -9.12
C GLN A 118 10.61 -6.65 -10.47
N THR A 119 11.39 -6.04 -11.37
CA THR A 119 10.92 -5.68 -12.72
C THR A 119 10.55 -6.92 -13.54
N ILE A 120 11.38 -7.97 -13.48
CA ILE A 120 11.10 -9.23 -14.15
C ILE A 120 9.85 -9.86 -13.55
N HIS A 121 9.74 -9.99 -12.22
CA HIS A 121 8.60 -10.62 -11.52
C HIS A 121 7.26 -9.90 -11.73
N LYS A 122 7.28 -8.60 -12.05
CA LYS A 122 6.08 -7.85 -12.47
C LYS A 122 5.60 -8.24 -13.86
N THR A 123 6.51 -8.65 -14.73
CA THR A 123 6.25 -8.97 -16.14
C THR A 123 6.04 -10.48 -16.34
N ILE A 124 6.85 -11.30 -15.67
CA ILE A 124 6.92 -12.76 -15.76
C ILE A 124 6.88 -13.29 -14.33
N LYS A 125 5.78 -13.95 -13.96
CA LYS A 125 5.60 -14.50 -12.60
C LYS A 125 6.46 -15.73 -12.33
N ASP A 126 6.82 -16.45 -13.38
CA ASP A 126 7.73 -17.59 -13.28
C ASP A 126 9.20 -17.11 -13.29
N CYS A 127 9.63 -16.53 -12.17
CA CYS A 127 11.04 -16.29 -11.90
C CYS A 127 11.36 -16.51 -10.42
N LYS A 128 12.57 -17.00 -10.14
CA LYS A 128 13.04 -17.34 -8.80
C LYS A 128 14.51 -17.04 -8.62
N TRP A 129 14.91 -16.92 -7.37
CA TRP A 129 16.32 -16.86 -7.02
C TRP A 129 16.93 -18.25 -7.01
N GLN A 130 18.15 -18.37 -7.52
CA GLN A 130 19.02 -19.52 -7.33
C GLN A 130 20.38 -18.99 -6.88
N GLU A 131 20.71 -19.16 -5.60
CA GLU A 131 21.84 -18.45 -4.98
C GLU A 131 21.70 -16.94 -5.19
N LYS A 132 22.61 -16.33 -5.95
CA LYS A 132 22.56 -14.92 -6.36
C LYS A 132 21.99 -14.73 -7.77
N ASN A 133 21.64 -15.78 -8.49
CA ASN A 133 21.18 -15.71 -9.87
C ASN A 133 19.67 -15.55 -9.95
N ILE A 134 19.19 -14.87 -10.98
CA ILE A 134 17.77 -14.80 -11.33
C ILE A 134 17.51 -15.88 -12.38
N VAL A 135 16.64 -16.84 -12.08
CA VAL A 135 16.21 -17.86 -13.03
C VAL A 135 14.81 -17.52 -13.49
N VAL A 136 14.62 -17.38 -14.80
CA VAL A 136 13.34 -17.00 -15.44
C VAL A 136 12.86 -18.15 -16.30
N MET A 137 11.63 -18.61 -16.06
CA MET A 137 10.99 -19.73 -16.78
C MET A 137 11.81 -21.02 -16.82
N GLU A 138 12.74 -21.21 -15.88
CA GLU A 138 13.76 -22.29 -15.89
C GLU A 138 14.62 -22.38 -17.16
N GLU A 139 14.51 -21.41 -18.08
CA GLU A 139 15.19 -21.40 -19.38
C GLU A 139 16.32 -20.38 -19.45
N VAL A 140 16.21 -19.28 -18.69
CA VAL A 140 17.14 -18.16 -18.71
C VAL A 140 17.68 -17.90 -17.31
N VAL A 141 18.99 -17.81 -17.19
CA VAL A 141 19.71 -17.47 -15.96
C VAL A 141 20.42 -16.13 -16.15
N ILE A 142 20.16 -15.20 -15.24
CA ILE A 142 20.83 -13.90 -15.18
C ILE A 142 21.75 -13.92 -13.97
N THR A 143 23.05 -13.81 -14.23
CA THR A 143 24.10 -13.84 -13.20
C THR A 143 24.56 -12.41 -12.85
N PRO A 144 25.10 -12.15 -11.65
CA PRO A 144 25.76 -10.88 -11.36
C PRO A 144 26.84 -10.55 -12.41
N PRO A 145 27.04 -9.27 -12.80
CA PRO A 145 26.42 -8.03 -12.31
C PRO A 145 25.05 -7.68 -12.94
N TYR A 146 24.31 -8.68 -13.42
CA TYR A 146 22.92 -8.57 -13.89
C TYR A 146 22.70 -7.70 -15.13
N GLN A 147 23.72 -7.60 -15.98
CA GLN A 147 23.63 -6.90 -17.26
C GLN A 147 23.03 -7.81 -18.35
N VAL A 148 22.75 -7.22 -19.51
CA VAL A 148 22.14 -7.90 -20.66
C VAL A 148 23.04 -9.06 -21.13
N GLU A 149 24.36 -8.84 -21.12
CA GLU A 149 25.40 -9.82 -21.43
C GLU A 149 25.48 -10.97 -20.40
N ASN A 150 24.97 -10.76 -19.18
CA ASN A 150 24.95 -11.81 -18.16
C ASN A 150 23.71 -12.72 -18.24
N CYS A 151 22.82 -12.47 -19.20
CA CYS A 151 21.68 -13.33 -19.50
C CYS A 151 22.14 -14.53 -20.36
N LYS A 152 22.04 -15.73 -19.79
CA LYS A 152 22.41 -17.00 -20.43
C LYS A 152 21.18 -17.91 -20.51
N GLY A 153 21.02 -18.61 -21.63
CA GLY A 153 19.91 -19.53 -21.86
C GLY A 153 20.02 -20.12 -23.26
N LYS A 154 19.05 -20.96 -23.65
CA LYS A 154 18.97 -21.43 -25.04
C LYS A 154 18.65 -20.24 -25.95
N GLU A 155 19.31 -20.17 -27.10
CA GLU A 155 19.00 -19.17 -28.12
C GLU A 155 17.54 -19.31 -28.57
N GLY A 156 16.81 -18.20 -28.58
CA GLY A 156 15.38 -18.21 -28.87
C GLY A 156 14.61 -17.01 -28.32
N SER A 157 13.29 -17.14 -28.33
CA SER A 157 12.37 -16.07 -27.92
C SER A 157 12.46 -15.74 -26.44
N ALA A 158 12.60 -16.74 -25.56
CA ALA A 158 12.70 -16.55 -24.11
C ALA A 158 13.91 -15.69 -23.73
N LEU A 159 15.11 -16.08 -24.18
CA LEU A 159 16.34 -15.31 -23.94
C LEU A 159 16.26 -13.89 -24.52
N SER A 160 15.74 -13.76 -25.75
CA SER A 160 15.55 -12.45 -26.39
C SER A 160 14.57 -11.56 -25.64
N HIS A 161 13.50 -12.13 -25.09
CA HIS A 161 12.50 -11.40 -24.32
C HIS A 161 13.07 -10.95 -22.96
N VAL A 162 13.77 -11.83 -22.25
CA VAL A 162 14.43 -11.49 -20.98
C VAL A 162 15.46 -10.37 -21.19
N ARG A 163 16.32 -10.46 -22.21
CA ARG A 163 17.28 -9.39 -22.54
C ARG A 163 16.60 -8.03 -22.77
N LYS A 164 15.48 -8.00 -23.49
CA LYS A 164 14.70 -6.76 -23.69
C LYS A 164 14.14 -6.19 -22.39
N ILE A 165 13.70 -7.03 -21.46
CA ILE A 165 13.25 -6.58 -20.13
C ILE A 165 14.41 -5.97 -19.36
N VAL A 166 15.58 -6.62 -19.36
CA VAL A 166 16.79 -6.14 -18.68
C VAL A 166 17.24 -4.80 -19.26
N GLU A 167 17.33 -4.67 -20.58
CA GLU A 167 17.63 -3.40 -21.25
C GLU A 167 16.64 -2.29 -20.87
N LYS A 168 15.34 -2.61 -20.90
CA LYS A 168 14.29 -1.65 -20.52
C LYS A 168 14.44 -1.22 -19.06
N HIS A 169 14.72 -2.15 -18.16
CA HIS A 169 14.92 -1.85 -16.74
C HIS A 169 16.01 -0.79 -16.54
N PHE A 170 17.18 -0.97 -17.15
CA PHE A 170 18.28 -0.01 -17.01
C PHE A 170 17.95 1.36 -17.64
N ARG A 171 17.28 1.39 -18.80
CA ARG A 171 16.80 2.64 -19.40
C ARG A 171 15.80 3.38 -18.52
N ASP A 172 14.86 2.66 -17.91
CA ASP A 172 13.85 3.23 -17.01
C ASP A 172 14.51 3.77 -15.73
N VAL A 173 15.46 3.03 -15.13
CA VAL A 173 16.21 3.45 -13.94
C VAL A 173 17.04 4.71 -14.21
N GLU A 174 17.73 4.77 -15.35
CA GLU A 174 18.51 5.95 -15.75
C GLU A 174 17.60 7.17 -15.95
N SER A 175 16.46 6.99 -16.64
CA SER A 175 15.47 8.05 -16.85
C SER A 175 14.92 8.59 -15.53
N GLN A 176 14.63 7.72 -14.56
CA GLN A 176 14.19 8.12 -13.23
C GLN A 176 15.27 8.88 -12.46
N LYS A 177 16.54 8.47 -12.54
CA LYS A 177 17.66 9.18 -11.92
C LYS A 177 17.83 10.59 -12.49
N ILE A 178 17.67 10.76 -13.80
CA ILE A 178 17.71 12.07 -14.46
C ILE A 178 16.57 12.97 -13.94
N LEU A 179 15.34 12.45 -13.92
CA LEU A 179 14.17 13.20 -13.42
C LEU A 179 14.34 13.64 -11.96
N GLN A 180 14.83 12.77 -11.09
CA GLN A 180 15.08 13.10 -9.68
C GLN A 180 16.14 14.20 -9.53
N ARG A 181 17.23 14.15 -10.31
CA ARG A 181 18.26 15.20 -10.29
C ARG A 181 17.70 16.55 -10.74
N SER A 182 16.86 16.57 -11.78
CA SER A 182 16.23 17.79 -12.29
C SER A 182 15.30 18.44 -11.27
N GLN A 183 14.55 17.65 -10.50
CA GLN A 183 13.64 18.16 -9.45
C GLN A 183 14.40 18.64 -8.20
N ALA A 184 15.50 17.98 -7.83
CA ALA A 184 16.32 18.38 -6.68
C ALA A 184 17.06 19.72 -6.89
N GLN A 185 17.27 20.15 -8.13
CA GLN A 185 17.94 21.42 -8.47
C GLN A 185 16.99 22.63 -8.56
N GLN A 186 15.69 22.48 -8.30
CA GLN A 186 14.71 23.57 -8.39
C GLN A 186 14.48 24.50 -7.17
N PRO A 187 15.06 24.38 -5.96
CA PRO A 187 14.68 25.24 -4.83
C PRO A 187 15.48 26.57 -4.71
N GLN A 188 15.79 27.29 -5.80
CA GLN A 188 16.45 28.61 -5.68
C GLN A 188 15.94 29.73 -6.59
N LYS A 189 14.89 29.53 -7.41
CA LYS A 189 14.39 30.59 -8.32
C LYS A 189 13.14 31.35 -7.85
N GLU A 190 12.47 30.91 -6.78
CA GLU A 190 11.23 31.57 -6.29
C GLU A 190 11.45 32.61 -5.18
N ALA A 191 12.64 32.68 -4.56
CA ALA A 191 12.93 33.67 -3.51
C ALA A 191 13.35 35.06 -4.04
N ALA A 192 13.59 35.21 -5.35
CA ALA A 192 14.11 36.46 -5.94
C ALA A 192 13.03 37.38 -6.55
N LEU A 193 11.73 37.04 -6.42
CA LEU A 193 10.61 37.80 -6.99
C LEU A 193 9.69 38.44 -5.94
N SER A 194 10.06 38.40 -4.65
CA SER A 194 9.33 39.12 -3.58
C SER A 194 10.25 39.92 -2.67
N SER A 195 11.11 40.77 -3.23
CA SER A 195 11.85 41.79 -2.48
C SER A 195 11.80 43.12 -3.22
#